data_AF-A0A9K3D0A9-F1
#
_entry.id   AF-A0A9K3D0A9-F1
#
_cell.length_a   1.000
_cell.length_b   1.000
_cell.length_c   1.000
_cell.angle_alpha   90.00
_cell.angle_beta   90.00
_cell.angle_gamma   90.00
#
_symmetry.space_group_name_H-M   'P 1'
#
loop_
_entity.id
_entity.type
_entity.pdbx_description
1 polymer ?
#
loop_
_entity_poly.entity_id
_entity_poly.type
_entity_poly.pdbx_seq_one_letter_code
_entity_poly.pdbx_strand_id
1 'polypeptide(L)'
;MVILYPLFEAAAGLALFEVKEFDDAGKMLADVQRSVTSYGTFARLVSLRSFLPFSGMHEATQYAIALEKGDVPEVLVTFLEANLPRGDGHVLGVTDERVLNSMNQLKISCRSDETVGEVVRGIRAHMNTFLKAVTPEAMDQRQLSLAHMVARETVSFNSARQ
;
A
#
# COMPACT_ATOMS: atom_id res chain seq x y z
N MET A 1 -14.91 -13.66 -12.69
CA MET A 1 -15.09 -12.51 -11.79
C MET A 1 -13.71 -12.10 -11.31
N VAL A 2 -13.34 -10.84 -11.49
CA VAL A 2 -12.04 -10.33 -11.02
C VAL A 2 -12.23 -9.75 -9.62
N ILE A 3 -11.24 -9.88 -8.74
CA ILE A 3 -11.23 -9.30 -7.40
C ILE A 3 -9.94 -8.48 -7.27
N LEU A 4 -10.09 -7.21 -6.89
CA LEU A 4 -9.00 -6.27 -6.72
C LEU A 4 -8.51 -6.26 -5.27
N TYR A 5 -7.19 -6.36 -5.09
CA TYR A 5 -6.52 -6.31 -3.81
C TYR A 5 -5.57 -5.10 -3.75
N PRO A 6 -6.01 -3.94 -3.25
CA PRO A 6 -5.14 -2.77 -3.14
C PRO A 6 -4.05 -3.01 -2.09
N LEU A 7 -2.79 -2.82 -2.49
CA LEU A 7 -1.67 -2.71 -1.58
C LEU A 7 -1.61 -1.28 -1.04
N PHE A 8 -1.37 -1.15 0.26
CA PHE A 8 -1.10 0.13 0.90
C PHE A 8 0.11 0.03 1.83
N GLU A 9 1.12 0.81 1.54
CA GLU A 9 2.32 0.95 2.35
C GLU A 9 2.16 2.13 3.34
N ALA A 10 2.25 1.83 4.64
CA ALA A 10 2.23 2.82 5.70
C ALA A 10 3.56 2.84 6.44
N ALA A 11 3.87 3.94 7.15
CA ALA A 11 5.05 4.00 8.01
C ALA A 11 5.04 2.92 9.11
N ALA A 12 3.86 2.41 9.48
CA ALA A 12 3.72 1.34 10.46
C ALA A 12 3.90 -0.07 9.87
N GLY A 13 3.77 -0.27 8.56
CA GLY A 13 3.75 -1.60 7.96
C GLY A 13 3.03 -1.67 6.61
N LEU A 14 2.84 -2.90 6.13
CA LEU A 14 2.18 -3.23 4.87
C LEU A 14 0.73 -3.65 5.13
N ALA A 15 -0.20 -3.07 4.40
CA ALA A 15 -1.61 -3.43 4.46
C ALA A 15 -2.09 -3.94 3.10
N LEU A 16 -2.75 -5.09 3.09
CA LEU A 16 -3.47 -5.61 1.94
C LEU A 16 -4.96 -5.46 2.18
N PHE A 17 -5.63 -4.79 1.26
CA PHE A 17 -7.08 -4.63 1.27
C PHE A 17 -7.72 -5.52 0.22
N GLU A 18 -9.03 -5.66 0.30
CA GLU A 18 -9.86 -6.34 -0.68
C GLU A 18 -11.03 -5.45 -1.03
N VAL A 19 -11.26 -5.24 -2.33
CA VAL A 19 -12.46 -4.57 -2.84
C VAL A 19 -13.53 -5.63 -3.09
N LYS A 20 -14.69 -5.42 -2.48
CA LYS A 20 -15.87 -6.24 -2.71
C LYS A 20 -16.50 -5.88 -4.05
N GLU A 21 -16.65 -6.89 -4.91
CA GLU A 21 -17.31 -6.84 -6.22
C GLU A 21 -16.67 -5.85 -7.23
N PHE A 22 -15.90 -6.40 -8.18
CA PHE A 22 -15.32 -5.65 -9.29
C PHE A 22 -16.02 -6.08 -10.60
N ASP A 23 -17.04 -5.33 -11.03
CA ASP A 23 -17.87 -5.68 -12.20
C ASP A 23 -17.71 -4.68 -13.37
N ASP A 24 -17.74 -3.37 -13.08
CA ASP A 24 -17.60 -2.29 -14.09
C ASP A 24 -16.70 -1.16 -13.54
N ALA A 25 -15.53 -0.98 -14.15
CA ALA A 25 -14.51 -0.04 -13.69
C ALA A 25 -15.02 1.43 -13.64
N GLY A 26 -15.86 1.83 -14.60
CA GLY A 26 -16.34 3.22 -14.67
C GLY A 26 -17.35 3.55 -13.57
N LYS A 27 -18.25 2.61 -13.27
CA LYS A 27 -19.21 2.77 -12.16
C LYS A 27 -18.51 2.72 -10.82
N MET A 28 -17.57 1.79 -10.66
CA MET A 28 -16.82 1.65 -9.43
C MET A 28 -16.04 2.91 -9.07
N LEU A 29 -15.40 3.57 -10.05
CA LEU A 29 -14.70 4.83 -9.82
C LEU A 29 -15.63 5.90 -9.21
N ALA A 30 -16.82 6.08 -9.78
CA ALA A 30 -17.80 7.03 -9.27
C ALA A 30 -18.35 6.66 -7.88
N ASP A 31 -18.51 5.37 -7.58
CA ASP A 31 -18.95 4.88 -6.28
C ASP A 31 -17.87 5.05 -5.19
N VAL A 32 -16.61 4.77 -5.54
CA VAL A 32 -15.46 5.01 -4.67
C VAL A 32 -15.35 6.50 -4.36
N GLN A 33 -15.33 7.37 -5.38
CA GLN A 33 -15.23 8.82 -5.20
C GLN A 33 -16.33 9.39 -4.28
N ARG A 34 -17.57 8.91 -4.42
CA ARG A 34 -18.68 9.32 -3.55
C ARG A 34 -18.55 8.80 -2.12
N SER A 35 -18.10 7.55 -1.96
CA SER A 35 -18.03 6.88 -0.65
C SER A 35 -16.81 7.30 0.18
N VAL A 36 -15.73 7.79 -0.44
CA VAL A 36 -14.48 8.21 0.25
C VAL A 36 -14.71 9.24 1.34
N THR A 37 -15.77 10.06 1.29
CA THR A 37 -16.06 11.08 2.31
C THR A 37 -16.56 10.50 3.64
N SER A 38 -17.11 9.27 3.63
CA SER A 38 -17.69 8.63 4.82
C SER A 38 -17.18 7.21 4.99
N TYR A 39 -16.56 6.93 6.13
CA TYR A 39 -16.03 5.60 6.44
C TYR A 39 -17.10 4.51 6.31
N GLY A 40 -18.31 4.76 6.82
CA GLY A 40 -19.38 3.75 6.83
C GLY A 40 -19.77 3.29 5.43
N THR A 41 -19.76 4.18 4.44
CA THR A 41 -20.00 3.83 3.04
C THR A 41 -18.77 3.19 2.39
N PHE A 42 -17.57 3.72 2.66
CA PHE A 42 -16.34 3.22 2.08
C PHE A 42 -16.00 1.79 2.56
N ALA A 43 -16.22 1.49 3.84
CA ALA A 43 -15.98 0.17 4.43
C ALA A 43 -16.92 -0.93 3.89
N ARG A 44 -18.00 -0.55 3.20
CA ARG A 44 -18.85 -1.51 2.47
C ARG A 44 -18.20 -1.97 1.17
N LEU A 45 -17.38 -1.12 0.54
CA LEU A 45 -16.67 -1.41 -0.70
C LEU A 45 -15.31 -2.04 -0.43
N VAL A 46 -14.61 -1.58 0.61
CA VAL A 46 -13.21 -1.97 0.87
C VAL A 46 -13.07 -2.49 2.29
N SER A 47 -12.40 -3.63 2.45
CA SER A 47 -12.08 -4.21 3.76
C SER A 47 -10.60 -4.52 3.88
N LEU A 48 -10.06 -4.32 5.09
CA LEU A 48 -8.70 -4.74 5.43
C LEU A 48 -8.66 -6.27 5.46
N ARG A 49 -7.77 -6.87 4.65
CA ARG A 49 -7.57 -8.31 4.57
C ARG A 49 -6.44 -8.77 5.46
N SER A 50 -5.30 -8.07 5.40
CA SER A 50 -4.13 -8.38 6.22
C SER A 50 -3.30 -7.13 6.48
N PHE A 51 -2.61 -7.11 7.62
CA PHE A 51 -1.66 -6.07 7.99
C PHE A 51 -0.42 -6.71 8.60
N LEU A 52 0.75 -6.38 8.05
CA LEU A 52 2.06 -6.77 8.56
C LEU A 52 2.76 -5.53 9.10
N PRO A 53 2.86 -5.35 10.43
CA PRO A 53 3.65 -4.27 11.00
C PRO A 53 5.14 -4.51 10.71
N PHE A 54 5.87 -3.43 10.43
CA PHE A 54 7.33 -3.51 10.42
C PHE A 54 7.86 -3.81 11.82
N SER A 55 8.92 -4.62 11.88
CA SER A 55 9.66 -4.96 13.10
C SER A 55 10.30 -3.73 13.75
N GLY A 56 10.61 -2.70 12.95
CA GLY A 56 11.13 -1.43 13.43
C GLY A 56 11.40 -0.42 12.30
N MET A 57 11.92 0.75 12.68
CA MET A 57 12.14 1.85 11.73
C MET A 57 13.21 1.56 10.69
N HIS A 58 14.20 0.72 11.01
CA HIS A 58 15.24 0.35 10.07
C HIS A 58 14.67 -0.44 8.89
N GLU A 59 13.85 -1.46 9.16
CA GLU A 59 13.16 -2.22 8.12
C GLU A 59 12.25 -1.31 7.28
N ALA A 60 11.46 -0.44 7.91
CA ALA A 60 10.61 0.52 7.21
C ALA A 60 11.40 1.47 6.28
N THR A 61 12.60 1.89 6.72
CA THR A 61 13.48 2.79 5.95
C THR A 61 14.08 2.07 4.75
N GLN A 62 14.63 0.86 4.95
CA GLN A 62 15.18 0.04 3.86
C GLN A 62 14.10 -0.31 2.84
N TYR A 63 12.90 -0.64 3.31
CA TYR A 63 11.74 -0.88 2.46
C TYR A 63 11.41 0.33 1.58
N ALA A 64 11.30 1.52 2.18
CA ALA A 64 10.97 2.75 1.45
C ALA A 64 12.02 3.10 0.38
N ILE A 65 13.31 2.98 0.72
CA ILE A 65 14.42 3.29 -0.19
C ILE A 65 14.50 2.27 -1.34
N ALA A 66 14.27 0.99 -1.06
CA ALA A 66 14.24 -0.05 -2.09
C ALA A 66 13.11 0.20 -3.10
N LEU A 67 11.89 0.50 -2.62
CA LEU A 67 10.78 0.85 -3.51
C LEU A 67 11.06 2.10 -4.35
N GLU A 68 11.72 3.12 -3.78
CA GLU A 68 12.12 4.32 -4.52
C GLU A 68 13.05 3.99 -5.70
N LYS A 69 13.93 3.00 -5.53
CA LYS A 69 14.82 2.51 -6.59
C LYS A 69 14.12 1.58 -7.59
N GLY A 70 12.87 1.18 -7.32
CA GLY A 70 12.11 0.21 -8.10
C GLY A 70 12.40 -1.24 -7.74
N ASP A 71 13.19 -1.49 -6.69
CA ASP A 71 13.44 -2.82 -6.16
C ASP A 71 12.23 -3.29 -5.35
N VAL A 72 11.93 -4.60 -5.40
CA VAL A 72 10.85 -5.20 -4.60
C VAL A 72 11.46 -5.84 -3.36
N PRO A 73 11.20 -5.30 -2.15
CA PRO A 73 11.73 -5.87 -0.92
C PRO A 73 11.21 -7.29 -0.69
N GLU A 74 12.07 -8.18 -0.16
CA GLU A 74 11.70 -9.57 0.15
C GLU A 74 10.48 -9.65 1.08
N VAL A 75 10.41 -8.78 2.09
CA VAL A 75 9.27 -8.69 3.01
C VAL A 75 7.94 -8.45 2.28
N LEU A 76 7.94 -7.70 1.17
CA LEU A 76 6.75 -7.50 0.35
C LEU A 76 6.33 -8.79 -0.34
N VAL A 77 7.29 -9.50 -0.93
CA VAL A 77 7.04 -10.77 -1.62
C VAL A 77 6.45 -11.78 -0.65
N THR A 78 7.09 -11.99 0.51
CA THR A 78 6.61 -12.92 1.54
C THR A 78 5.22 -12.53 2.04
N PHE A 79 4.96 -11.23 2.24
CA PHE A 79 3.64 -10.74 2.65
C PHE A 79 2.57 -11.05 1.59
N LEU A 80 2.85 -10.79 0.31
CA LEU A 80 1.91 -11.05 -0.77
C LEU A 80 1.68 -12.56 -0.96
N GLU A 81 2.72 -13.38 -0.93
CA GLU A 81 2.61 -14.85 -1.06
C GLU A 81 1.74 -15.48 0.04
N ALA A 82 1.79 -14.91 1.25
CA ALA A 82 1.00 -15.39 2.38
C ALA A 82 -0.47 -14.92 2.36
N ASN A 83 -0.76 -13.76 1.76
CA ASN A 83 -2.06 -13.09 1.94
C ASN A 83 -2.87 -12.90 0.65
N LEU A 84 -2.22 -12.87 -0.51
CA LEU A 84 -2.87 -12.75 -1.82
C LEU A 84 -3.34 -14.12 -2.29
N PRO A 85 -4.64 -14.33 -2.55
CA PRO A 85 -5.14 -15.58 -3.11
C PRO A 85 -4.47 -15.93 -4.44
N ARG A 86 -4.12 -17.20 -4.58
CA ARG A 86 -3.60 -17.77 -5.83
C ARG A 86 -4.76 -18.18 -6.73
N GLY A 87 -4.64 -17.89 -8.02
CA GLY A 87 -5.62 -18.29 -9.03
C GLY A 87 -5.99 -17.14 -9.96
N ASP A 88 -6.62 -17.49 -11.08
CA ASP A 88 -7.07 -16.52 -12.06
C ASP A 88 -8.18 -15.65 -11.48
N GLY A 89 -8.13 -14.36 -11.79
CA GLY A 89 -9.12 -13.39 -11.33
C GLY A 89 -8.74 -12.66 -10.02
N HIS A 90 -7.57 -12.89 -9.43
CA HIS A 90 -7.06 -12.06 -8.35
C HIS A 90 -6.02 -11.07 -8.87
N VAL A 91 -6.27 -9.77 -8.67
CA VAL A 91 -5.43 -8.70 -9.21
C VAL A 91 -4.96 -7.80 -8.07
N LEU A 92 -3.65 -7.59 -7.96
CA LEU A 92 -3.03 -6.66 -7.03
C LEU A 92 -3.17 -5.23 -7.58
N GLY A 93 -3.66 -4.30 -6.76
CA GLY A 93 -3.68 -2.88 -7.05
C GLY A 93 -2.46 -2.20 -6.44
N VAL A 94 -1.63 -1.55 -7.27
CA VAL A 94 -0.47 -0.76 -6.83
C VAL A 94 -0.57 0.66 -7.39
N THR A 95 -0.03 1.65 -6.69
CA THR A 95 -0.09 3.05 -7.16
C THR A 95 1.14 3.51 -7.94
N ASP A 96 2.28 2.84 -7.77
CA ASP A 96 3.54 3.23 -8.41
C ASP A 96 3.85 2.30 -9.60
N GLU A 97 4.13 2.89 -10.77
CA GLU A 97 4.43 2.16 -11.99
C GLU A 97 5.75 1.36 -11.91
N ARG A 98 6.72 1.81 -11.11
CA ARG A 98 7.98 1.08 -10.90
C ARG A 98 7.69 -0.24 -10.19
N VAL A 99 6.85 -0.19 -9.16
CA VAL A 99 6.42 -1.38 -8.41
C VAL A 99 5.58 -2.29 -9.31
N LEU A 100 4.70 -1.73 -10.14
CA LEU A 100 3.93 -2.49 -11.13
C LEU A 100 4.85 -3.33 -12.03
N ASN A 101 5.90 -2.70 -12.59
CA ASN A 101 6.84 -3.38 -13.48
C ASN A 101 7.60 -4.49 -12.78
N SER A 102 8.09 -4.26 -11.57
CA SER A 102 8.82 -5.25 -10.79
C SER A 102 7.92 -6.41 -10.32
N MET A 103 6.65 -6.14 -10.00
CA MET A 103 5.69 -7.19 -9.64
C MET A 103 5.28 -8.07 -10.82
N ASN A 104 5.20 -7.51 -12.02
CA ASN A 104 4.94 -8.28 -13.24
C ASN A 104 6.03 -9.33 -13.49
N GLN A 105 7.30 -9.05 -13.12
CA GLN A 105 8.39 -10.03 -13.20
C GLN A 105 8.20 -11.21 -12.24
N LEU A 106 7.52 -10.99 -11.12
CA LEU A 106 7.17 -12.01 -10.13
C LEU A 106 5.92 -12.82 -10.50
N LYS A 107 5.34 -12.61 -11.70
CA LYS A 107 4.13 -13.28 -12.20
C LYS A 107 2.88 -13.03 -11.33
N ILE A 108 2.86 -11.93 -10.58
CA ILE A 108 1.67 -11.48 -9.86
C ILE A 108 0.87 -10.58 -10.81
N SER A 109 -0.41 -10.89 -11.01
CA SER A 109 -1.29 -10.04 -11.83
C SER A 109 -1.51 -8.71 -11.12
N CYS A 110 -1.00 -7.63 -11.70
CA CYS A 110 -1.01 -6.30 -11.08
C CYS A 110 -1.65 -5.26 -12.00
N ARG A 111 -2.22 -4.22 -11.38
CA ARG A 111 -2.85 -3.08 -12.06
C ARG A 111 -2.51 -1.79 -11.32
N SER A 112 -2.25 -0.75 -12.11
CA SER A 112 -2.20 0.64 -11.64
C SER A 112 -3.07 1.47 -12.57
N ASP A 113 -4.15 2.05 -12.03
CA ASP A 113 -5.00 2.98 -12.76
C ASP A 113 -5.75 3.92 -11.82
N GLU A 114 -6.59 4.79 -12.38
CA GLU A 114 -7.34 5.78 -11.61
C GLU A 114 -8.26 5.15 -10.54
N THR A 115 -8.83 3.97 -10.81
CA THR A 115 -9.68 3.28 -9.83
C THR A 115 -8.86 2.81 -8.65
N VAL A 116 -7.68 2.22 -8.89
CA VAL A 116 -6.74 1.84 -7.83
C VAL A 116 -6.31 3.07 -7.03
N GLY A 117 -5.97 4.17 -7.71
CA GLY A 117 -5.59 5.43 -7.07
C GLY A 117 -6.67 5.99 -6.14
N GLU A 118 -7.93 5.99 -6.59
CA GLU A 118 -9.07 6.46 -5.80
C GLU A 118 -9.39 5.55 -4.60
N VAL A 119 -9.27 4.24 -4.76
CA VAL A 119 -9.41 3.29 -3.65
C VAL A 119 -8.32 3.52 -2.60
N VAL A 120 -7.07 3.66 -3.03
CA VAL A 120 -5.93 3.93 -2.14
C VAL A 120 -6.08 5.29 -1.45
N ARG A 121 -6.63 6.29 -2.12
CA ARG A 121 -6.98 7.60 -1.52
C ARG A 121 -8.00 7.44 -0.39
N GLY A 122 -9.04 6.64 -0.61
CA GLY A 122 -10.03 6.33 0.42
C GLY A 122 -9.45 5.55 1.61
N ILE A 123 -8.59 4.56 1.33
CA ILE A 123 -7.86 3.83 2.36
C ILE A 123 -7.03 4.80 3.21
N ARG A 124 -6.28 5.72 2.58
CA ARG A 124 -5.48 6.73 3.29
C ARG A 124 -6.33 7.62 4.19
N ALA A 125 -7.46 8.12 3.68
CA ALA A 125 -8.35 9.01 4.41
C ALA A 125 -8.93 8.36 5.68
N HIS A 126 -9.16 7.05 5.63
CA HIS A 126 -9.78 6.28 6.72
C HIS A 126 -8.81 5.36 7.46
N MET A 127 -7.50 5.52 7.25
CA MET A 127 -6.51 4.55 7.71
C MET A 127 -6.56 4.30 9.21
N ASN A 128 -6.69 5.38 10.00
CA ASN A 128 -6.78 5.32 11.46
C ASN A 128 -8.01 4.52 11.94
N THR A 129 -9.06 4.41 11.13
CA THR A 129 -10.25 3.62 11.46
C THR A 129 -10.10 2.15 11.03
N PHE A 130 -9.41 1.89 9.91
CA PHE A 130 -9.12 0.53 9.46
C PHE A 130 -8.10 -0.18 10.37
N LEU A 131 -7.02 0.51 10.75
CA LEU A 131 -5.92 -0.05 11.54
C LEU A 131 -6.07 0.25 13.03
N LYS A 132 -6.95 -0.48 13.72
CA LYS A 132 -7.12 -0.35 15.18
C LYS A 132 -5.89 -0.82 15.98
N ALA A 133 -4.99 -1.56 15.35
CA ALA A 133 -3.77 -2.07 15.98
C ALA A 133 -2.70 -0.98 16.21
N VAL A 134 -2.82 0.19 15.55
CA VAL A 134 -1.88 1.30 15.67
C VAL A 134 -2.67 2.55 16.01
N THR A 135 -2.32 3.23 17.09
CA THR A 135 -2.99 4.49 17.44
C THR A 135 -2.60 5.60 16.46
N PRO A 136 -3.44 6.61 16.24
CA PRO A 136 -3.10 7.75 15.37
C PRO A 136 -1.79 8.42 15.78
N GLU A 137 -1.57 8.61 17.08
CA GLU A 137 -0.35 9.26 17.60
C GLU A 137 0.90 8.42 17.31
N ALA A 138 0.80 7.09 17.45
CA ALA A 138 1.89 6.18 17.13
C ALA A 138 2.17 6.15 15.62
N MET A 139 1.13 6.25 14.78
CA MET A 139 1.27 6.35 13.34
C MET A 139 2.00 7.64 12.94
N ASP A 140 1.59 8.78 13.49
CA ASP A 140 2.21 10.09 13.21
C ASP A 140 3.68 10.12 13.64
N GLN A 141 4.00 9.57 14.82
CA GLN A 141 5.39 9.44 15.29
C GLN A 141 6.24 8.56 14.38
N ARG A 142 5.68 7.44 13.89
CA ARG A 142 6.37 6.57 12.93
C ARG A 142 6.58 7.27 11.59
N GLN A 143 5.58 7.99 11.08
CA GLN A 143 5.71 8.76 9.83
C GLN A 143 6.83 9.80 9.92
N LEU A 144 6.86 10.59 10.99
CA LEU A 144 7.91 11.59 11.22
C LEU A 144 9.30 10.94 11.30
N SER A 145 9.40 9.86 12.07
CA SER A 145 10.66 9.14 12.27
C SER A 145 11.16 8.51 10.97
N LEU A 146 10.26 7.92 10.17
CA LEU A 146 10.59 7.33 8.87
C LEU A 146 11.08 8.40 7.91
N ALA A 147 10.38 9.53 7.81
CA ALA A 147 10.76 10.64 6.95
C ALA A 147 12.18 11.15 7.30
N HIS A 148 12.50 11.30 8.59
CA HIS A 148 13.85 11.68 9.01
C HIS A 148 14.91 10.65 8.63
N MET A 149 14.64 9.36 8.78
CA MET A 149 15.60 8.31 8.45
C MET A 149 15.83 8.20 6.95
N VAL A 150 14.75 8.16 6.16
CA VAL A 150 14.84 8.14 4.68
C VAL A 150 15.57 9.38 4.18
N ALA A 151 15.26 10.58 4.69
CA ALA A 151 15.95 11.80 4.32
C ALA A 151 17.46 11.74 4.64
N ARG A 152 17.84 11.19 5.79
CA ARG A 152 19.26 11.04 6.17
C ARG A 152 20.01 10.06 5.27
N GLU A 153 19.39 8.92 4.95
CA GLU A 153 20.03 7.90 4.09
C GLU A 153 20.11 8.34 2.63
N THR A 154 19.08 9.02 2.11
CA THR A 154 19.07 9.55 0.73
C THR A 154 20.03 10.73 0.56
N VAL A 155 20.19 11.57 1.59
CA VAL A 155 21.09 12.74 1.58
C VAL A 155 22.55 12.36 1.90
N SER A 156 22.86 11.08 2.18
CA SER A 156 24.19 10.63 2.62
C SER A 156 25.32 11.44 1.97
N PHE A 157 25.96 12.21 2.85
CA PHE A 157 26.84 13.33 2.58
C PHE A 157 27.94 12.94 1.60
N ASN A 158 28.08 13.72 0.53
CA ASN A 158 29.26 13.70 -0.30
C ASN A 158 30.49 13.99 0.59
N SER A 159 31.27 12.95 0.91
CA SER A 159 32.52 13.06 1.66
C SER A 159 33.62 13.82 0.90
N ALA A 160 33.37 14.25 -0.35
CA ALA A 160 34.22 15.18 -1.10
C ALA A 160 33.91 16.67 -0.84
N ARG A 161 33.09 16.99 0.18
CA ARG A 161 32.96 18.35 0.73
C ARG A 161 33.43 18.39 2.18
N GLN A 162 34.72 18.17 2.40
CA GLN A 162 35.47 18.61 3.58
C GLN A 162 36.70 19.38 3.13
#